data_AF-A0A1H1ERS4-F1
#
_entry.id   AF-A0A1H1ERS4-F1
#
_cell.length_a   1.000
_cell.length_b   1.000
_cell.length_c   1.000
_cell.angle_alpha   90.00
_cell.angle_beta   90.00
_cell.angle_gamma   90.00
#
_symmetry.space_group_name_H-M   'P 1'
#
loop_
_entity.id
_entity.type
_entity.pdbx_description
1 polymer ?
#
loop_
_entity_poly.entity_id
_entity_poly.type
_entity_poly.pdbx_seq_one_letter_code
_entity_poly.pdbx_strand_id
1 'polypeptide(L)'
;MPLMHSDAAPAKAPYSHSPDDERLALLRCLLADRTWPQEAAQRALLQHVLAALRAPRGMPLDEAQWTLLADETARYLEFRRQQSLERLLH
;
A
#
# COMPACT_ATOMS: atom_id res chain seq x y z
N MET A 1 53.53 10.40 -2.36
CA MET A 1 52.69 9.72 -1.36
C MET A 1 51.26 9.67 -1.91
N PRO A 2 50.86 8.61 -2.62
CA PRO A 2 49.53 8.52 -3.23
C PRO A 2 48.50 8.15 -2.16
N LEU A 3 47.45 8.96 -2.05
CA LEU A 3 46.31 8.71 -1.18
C LEU A 3 45.51 7.52 -1.71
N MET A 4 45.37 6.52 -0.85
CA MET A 4 44.62 5.30 -1.08
C MET A 4 43.17 5.48 -0.58
N HIS A 5 42.25 4.86 -1.33
CA HIS A 5 40.84 4.56 -1.04
C HIS A 5 39.80 5.67 -1.21
N SER A 6 38.86 5.43 -2.12
CA SER A 6 37.47 5.12 -1.73
C SER A 6 36.74 4.55 -2.94
N ASP A 7 36.73 3.21 -3.00
CA ASP A 7 35.84 2.44 -3.86
C ASP A 7 34.42 2.58 -3.26
N ALA A 8 33.68 3.59 -3.72
CA ALA A 8 32.31 3.83 -3.30
C ALA A 8 31.40 2.86 -4.06
N ALA A 9 31.34 1.60 -3.60
CA ALA A 9 30.26 0.71 -3.96
C ALA A 9 28.92 1.37 -3.55
N PRO A 10 27.92 1.48 -4.44
CA PRO A 10 26.63 2.04 -4.06
C PRO A 10 26.05 1.18 -2.96
N ALA A 11 25.77 1.80 -1.81
CA ALA A 11 25.13 1.17 -0.68
C ALA A 11 23.86 0.46 -1.16
N LYS A 12 23.90 -0.88 -1.21
CA LYS A 12 22.68 -1.69 -1.26
C LYS A 12 21.99 -1.45 0.07
N ALA A 13 21.09 -0.46 0.10
CA ALA A 13 20.17 -0.29 1.22
C ALA A 13 19.46 -1.64 1.40
N PRO A 14 19.64 -2.33 2.54
CA PRO A 14 18.82 -3.49 2.81
C PRO A 14 17.44 -2.92 3.09
N TYR A 15 16.51 -3.10 2.17
CA TYR A 15 15.09 -2.93 2.45
C TYR A 15 14.73 -3.97 3.52
N SER A 16 14.98 -3.63 4.78
CA SER A 16 14.46 -4.34 5.94
C SER A 16 12.98 -3.98 6.03
N HIS A 17 12.18 -4.58 5.14
CA HIS A 17 10.72 -4.47 5.18
C HIS A 17 10.21 -5.55 6.14
N SER A 18 9.94 -5.14 7.38
CA SER A 18 8.87 -5.70 8.22
C SER A 18 8.89 -4.98 9.57
N PRO A 19 7.80 -4.30 9.95
CA PRO A 19 6.83 -4.99 10.83
C PRO A 19 5.34 -4.84 10.48
N ASP A 20 4.93 -3.96 9.59
CA ASP A 20 3.56 -3.94 9.04
C ASP A 20 3.68 -3.26 7.69
N ASP A 21 3.42 -3.98 6.59
CA ASP A 21 3.30 -3.33 5.29
C ASP A 21 2.25 -2.22 5.44
N GLU A 22 2.65 -0.95 5.41
CA GLU A 22 1.73 0.19 5.50
C GLU A 22 0.62 0.07 4.45
N ARG A 23 0.96 -0.55 3.31
CA ARG A 23 0.03 -0.97 2.25
C ARG A 23 -1.02 -1.96 2.75
N LEU A 24 -0.63 -2.98 3.53
CA LEU A 24 -1.55 -3.92 4.16
C LEU A 24 -2.42 -3.24 5.22
N ALA A 25 -1.84 -2.34 6.03
CA ALA A 25 -2.58 -1.58 7.02
C ALA A 25 -3.64 -0.68 6.35
N LEU A 26 -3.26 0.04 5.29
CA LEU A 26 -4.17 0.88 4.51
C LEU A 26 -5.28 0.06 3.84
N LEU A 27 -4.92 -1.08 3.24
CA LEU A 27 -5.89 -1.99 2.62
C LEU A 27 -6.89 -2.55 3.64
N ARG A 28 -6.44 -2.88 4.86
CA ARG A 28 -7.32 -3.29 5.97
C ARG A 28 -8.24 -2.15 6.39
N CYS A 29 -7.73 -0.92 6.50
CA CYS A 29 -8.55 0.25 6.83
C CYS A 29 -9.64 0.49 5.80
N LEU A 30 -9.29 0.48 4.51
CA LEU A 30 -10.23 0.62 3.40
C LEU A 30 -11.31 -0.47 3.46
N LEU A 31 -10.92 -1.73 3.66
CA LEU A 31 -11.87 -2.84 3.75
C LEU A 31 -12.72 -2.81 5.02
N ALA A 32 -12.28 -2.18 6.11
CA ALA A 32 -13.03 -2.07 7.36
C ALA A 32 -13.98 -0.86 7.40
N ASP A 33 -13.73 0.16 6.59
CA ASP A 33 -14.52 1.39 6.57
C ASP A 33 -15.89 1.16 5.92
N ARG A 34 -16.96 1.26 6.72
CA ARG A 34 -18.35 1.08 6.25
C ARG A 34 -18.90 2.30 5.53
N THR A 35 -18.26 3.46 5.70
CA THR A 35 -18.67 4.71 5.04
C THR A 35 -18.06 4.83 3.64
N TRP A 36 -17.05 4.00 3.34
CA TRP A 36 -16.42 3.93 2.03
C TRP A 36 -17.38 3.29 1.01
N PRO A 37 -17.84 4.03 -0.02
CA PRO A 37 -18.73 3.49 -1.04
C PRO A 37 -17.93 2.62 -2.02
N GLN A 38 -17.76 1.36 -1.67
CA GLN A 38 -17.04 0.39 -2.50
C GLN A 38 -17.98 -0.58 -3.20
N GLU A 39 -17.72 -0.86 -4.48
CA GLU A 39 -18.42 -1.91 -5.22
C GLU A 39 -18.08 -3.30 -4.67
N ALA A 40 -19.08 -4.18 -4.57
CA ALA A 40 -18.91 -5.52 -4.01
C ALA A 40 -17.88 -6.37 -4.78
N ALA A 41 -17.82 -6.22 -6.11
CA ALA A 41 -16.85 -6.92 -6.95
C ALA A 41 -15.40 -6.43 -6.69
N GLN A 42 -15.20 -5.12 -6.62
CA GLN A 42 -13.89 -4.51 -6.30
C GLN A 42 -13.43 -4.91 -4.89
N ARG A 43 -14.36 -4.93 -3.94
CA ARG A 43 -14.10 -5.39 -2.56
C ARG A 43 -13.61 -6.84 -2.52
N ALA A 44 -14.23 -7.74 -3.27
CA ALA A 44 -13.82 -9.15 -3.34
C ALA A 44 -12.39 -9.29 -3.94
N LEU A 45 -12.07 -8.50 -4.97
CA LEU A 45 -10.73 -8.47 -5.56
C LEU A 45 -9.68 -7.96 -4.57
N LEU A 46 -9.97 -6.87 -3.85
CA LEU A 46 -9.05 -6.35 -2.82
C LEU A 46 -8.85 -7.33 -1.66
N GLN A 47 -9.86 -8.12 -1.29
CA GLN A 47 -9.72 -9.20 -0.31
C GLN A 47 -8.79 -10.31 -0.82
N HIS A 48 -8.84 -10.63 -2.11
CA HIS A 48 -7.92 -11.56 -2.74
C HIS A 48 -6.48 -11.03 -2.72
N VAL A 49 -6.29 -9.76 -3.08
CA VAL A 49 -4.99 -9.07 -3.02
C VAL A 49 -4.43 -9.06 -1.59
N LEU A 50 -5.28 -8.77 -0.59
CA LEU A 50 -4.89 -8.83 0.82
C LEU A 50 -4.42 -10.23 1.23
N ALA A 51 -5.11 -11.28 0.79
CA ALA A 51 -4.72 -12.66 1.08
C ALA A 51 -3.39 -13.03 0.41
N ALA A 52 -3.19 -12.63 -0.85
CA ALA A 52 -1.95 -12.85 -1.59
C ALA A 52 -0.74 -12.17 -0.94
N LEU A 53 -0.91 -10.92 -0.50
CA LEU A 53 0.14 -10.15 0.20
C LEU A 53 0.43 -10.68 1.61
N ARG A 54 -0.54 -11.32 2.28
CA ARG A 54 -0.33 -11.93 3.61
C ARG A 54 0.38 -13.29 3.53
N ALA A 55 0.44 -13.91 2.34
CA ALA A 55 1.03 -15.23 2.20
C ALA A 55 2.55 -15.18 2.47
N PRO A 56 3.11 -16.03 3.34
CA PRO A 56 4.53 -15.98 3.73
C PRO A 56 5.50 -16.32 2.58
N ARG A 57 4.99 -16.86 1.46
CA ARG A 57 5.74 -17.10 0.24
C ARG A 57 5.52 -16.06 -0.85
N GLY A 58 4.76 -15.00 -0.56
CA GLY A 58 4.44 -13.89 -1.46
C GLY A 58 3.89 -14.40 -2.79
N MET A 59 2.58 -14.66 -2.87
CA MET A 59 1.99 -14.93 -4.18
C MET A 59 2.20 -13.67 -5.04
N PRO A 60 2.86 -13.77 -6.21
CA PRO A 60 3.13 -12.60 -7.02
C PRO A 60 1.80 -12.05 -7.51
N LEU A 61 1.53 -10.79 -7.15
CA LEU A 61 0.44 -10.04 -7.75
C LEU A 61 0.82 -9.69 -9.19
N ASP A 62 -0.15 -9.78 -10.09
CA ASP A 62 0.02 -9.29 -11.45
C ASP A 62 -0.05 -7.74 -11.50
N GLU A 63 0.35 -7.17 -12.64
CA GLU A 63 0.34 -5.71 -12.82
C GLU A 63 -1.06 -5.12 -12.66
N ALA A 64 -2.09 -5.81 -13.15
CA ALA A 64 -3.47 -5.34 -13.05
C ALA A 64 -3.95 -5.26 -11.58
N GLN A 65 -3.57 -6.23 -10.75
CA GLN A 65 -3.86 -6.25 -9.31
C GLN A 65 -3.10 -5.15 -8.57
N TRP A 66 -1.85 -4.88 -8.95
CA TRP A 66 -1.09 -3.76 -8.39
C TRP A 66 -1.72 -2.41 -8.77
N THR A 67 -2.14 -2.23 -10.02
CA THR A 67 -2.83 -1.02 -10.48
C THR A 67 -4.15 -0.84 -9.76
N LEU A 68 -4.97 -1.90 -9.66
CA LEU A 68 -6.24 -1.86 -8.91
C LEU A 68 -6.01 -1.44 -7.45
N LEU A 69 -4.99 -2.01 -6.79
CA LEU A 69 -4.65 -1.65 -5.42
C LEU A 69 -4.25 -0.17 -5.32
N ALA A 70 -3.43 0.33 -6.25
CA ALA A 70 -3.01 1.73 -6.28
C ALA A 70 -4.20 2.68 -6.49
N ASP A 71 -5.08 2.38 -7.44
CA ASP A 71 -6.24 3.20 -7.75
C ASP A 71 -7.22 3.26 -6.58
N GLU A 72 -7.54 2.11 -5.98
CA GLU A 72 -8.48 2.04 -4.86
C GLU A 72 -7.92 2.72 -3.60
N THR A 73 -6.61 2.58 -3.34
CA THR A 73 -5.97 3.28 -2.23
C THR A 73 -5.95 4.79 -2.44
N ALA A 74 -5.67 5.27 -3.66
CA ALA A 74 -5.72 6.69 -3.98
C ALA A 74 -7.14 7.27 -3.80
N ARG A 75 -8.16 6.57 -4.31
CA ARG A 75 -9.57 6.98 -4.15
C ARG A 75 -9.99 7.04 -2.68
N TYR A 76 -9.60 6.05 -1.89
CA TYR A 76 -9.91 6.02 -0.45
C TYR A 76 -9.24 7.16 0.31
N LEU A 77 -7.97 7.46 0.04
CA LEU A 77 -7.27 8.57 0.68
C LEU A 77 -7.90 9.91 0.34
N GLU A 78 -8.31 10.12 -0.91
CA GLU A 78 -9.01 11.34 -1.31
C GLU A 78 -10.37 11.48 -0.60
N PHE A 79 -11.15 10.41 -0.50
CA PHE A 79 -12.40 10.41 0.26
C PHE A 79 -12.20 10.76 1.74
N ARG A 80 -11.17 10.18 2.37
CA ARG A 80 -10.83 10.49 3.76
C ARG A 80 -10.39 11.94 3.93
N ARG A 81 -9.66 12.49 2.96
CA ARG A 81 -9.30 13.91 2.92
C ARG A 81 -10.55 14.80 2.84
N GLN A 82 -11.48 14.49 1.93
CA GLN A 82 -12.73 15.24 1.77
C GLN A 82 -13.57 15.21 3.04
N GLN A 83 -13.81 14.03 3.62
CA GLN A 83 -14.52 13.92 4.90
C GLN A 83 -13.86 14.69 6.04
N SER A 84 -12.52 14.75 6.06
CA SER A 84 -11.79 15.48 7.10
C SER A 84 -11.94 16.99 6.91
N LEU A 85 -11.94 17.47 5.66
CA LEU A 85 -12.18 18.88 5.35
C LEU A 85 -13.62 19.29 5.68
N GLU A 86 -14.61 18.48 5.34
CA GLU A 86 -16.01 18.71 5.70
C GLU A 86 -16.16 18.86 7.22
N ARG A 87 -15.53 17.97 8.01
CA ARG A 87 -15.53 18.06 9.48
C ARG A 87 -14.86 19.30 10.05
N LEU A 88 -13.95 19.94 9.32
CA LEU A 88 -13.28 21.16 9.77
C LEU A 88 -14.07 22.43 9.42
N LEU A 89 -14.98 22.34 8.44
CA LEU A 89 -15.79 23.46 7.96
C LEU A 89 -17.16 23.53 8.65
N HIS A 90 -17.56 22.47 9.34
CA HIS A 90 -18.79 22.35 10.13
C HIS A 90 -18.50 22.40 11.63
#